data_AF-A0A643FQG8-F1
#
_entry.id   AF-A0A643FQG8-F1
#
_cell.length_a   1.000
_cell.length_b   1.000
_cell.length_c   1.000
_cell.angle_alpha   90.00
_cell.angle_beta   90.00
_cell.angle_gamma   90.00
#
_symmetry.space_group_name_H-M   'P 1'
#
loop_
_entity.id
_entity.type
_entity.pdbx_description
1 polymer ?
#
loop_
_entity_poly.entity_id
_entity_poly.type
_entity_poly.pdbx_seq_one_letter_code
_entity_poly.pdbx_strand_id
1 'polypeptide(L)' 'MTQLCDETLAHYARSALKLHGLELPKDAEARVIEQFLRVAAIAAPMLAHPLDAHDEPAPVYRP' A
#
# COMPACT_ATOMS: atom_id res chain seq x y z
N MET A 1 6.31 13.44 -9.17
CA MET A 1 5.64 12.24 -8.66
C MET A 1 4.51 11.88 -9.62
N THR A 2 4.53 10.70 -10.22
CA THR A 2 3.44 10.25 -11.09
C THR A 2 2.25 9.91 -10.21
N GLN A 3 1.13 10.60 -10.36
CA GLN A 3 -0.13 10.14 -9.76
C GLN A 3 -0.46 8.78 -10.39
N LEU A 4 -0.41 7.71 -9.58
CA LEU A 4 -0.95 6.42 -9.97
C LEU A 4 -2.46 6.54 -9.99
N CYS A 5 -3.11 6.13 -11.09
CA CYS A 5 -4.56 6.09 -11.15
C CYS A 5 -5.10 4.90 -10.35
N ASP A 6 -6.33 5.02 -9.85
CA ASP A 6 -6.99 4.01 -9.00
C ASP A 6 -7.02 2.62 -9.65
N GLU A 7 -7.17 2.54 -10.98
CA GLU A 7 -7.16 1.25 -11.68
C GLU A 7 -5.78 0.55 -11.60
N THR A 8 -4.68 1.31 -11.60
CA THR A 8 -3.34 0.75 -11.45
C THR A 8 -3.16 0.17 -10.04
N LEU A 9 -3.62 0.89 -9.02
CA LEU A 9 -3.57 0.45 -7.62
C LEU A 9 -4.50 -0.75 -7.38
N ALA A 10 -5.67 -0.77 -8.00
CA ALA A 10 -6.60 -1.89 -7.94
C ALA A 10 -6.01 -3.14 -8.62
N HIS A 11 -5.39 -2.98 -9.79
CA HIS A 11 -4.68 -4.07 -10.46
C HIS A 11 -3.51 -4.61 -9.63
N TYR A 12 -2.76 -3.72 -8.98
CA TYR A 12 -1.70 -4.11 -8.04
C TYR A 12 -2.26 -4.94 -6.89
N ALA A 13 -3.31 -4.46 -6.21
CA ALA A 13 -3.92 -5.18 -5.08
C ALA A 13 -4.42 -6.58 -5.48
N ARG A 14 -5.09 -6.70 -6.63
CA ARG A 14 -5.52 -7.99 -7.19
C ARG A 14 -4.34 -8.93 -7.47
N SER A 15 -3.25 -8.39 -8.02
CA SER A 15 -2.05 -9.17 -8.34
C SER A 15 -1.30 -9.62 -7.08
N ALA A 16 -1.25 -8.75 -6.05
CA ALA A 16 -0.66 -9.07 -4.76
C ALA A 16 -1.44 -10.19 -4.05
N LEU A 17 -2.78 -10.17 -4.07
CA LEU A 17 -3.60 -11.25 -3.53
C LEU A 17 -3.25 -12.61 -4.16
N LYS A 18 -3.13 -12.65 -5.49
CA LYS A 18 -2.70 -13.85 -6.22
C LYS A 18 -1.28 -14.29 -5.85
N LEU A 19 -0.35 -13.35 -5.77
CA LEU A 19 1.05 -13.62 -5.40
C LEU A 19 1.16 -14.26 -4.01
N HIS A 20 0.30 -13.85 -3.07
CA HIS A 20 0.24 -14.39 -1.72
C HIS A 20 -0.64 -15.64 -1.58
N GLY A 21 -1.21 -16.16 -2.67
CA GLY A 21 -2.11 -17.33 -2.63
C GLY A 21 -3.42 -17.08 -1.90
N LEU A 22 -3.86 -15.82 -1.80
CA LEU A 22 -5.10 -15.44 -1.16
C LEU A 22 -6.24 -15.43 -2.18
N GLU A 23 -6.97 -16.54 -2.25
CA GLU A 23 -8.22 -16.62 -3.03
C GLU A 23 -9.38 -16.11 -2.18
N LEU A 24 -9.92 -14.95 -2.54
CA LEU A 24 -11.02 -14.32 -1.84
C LEU A 24 -12.32 -14.40 -2.65
N PRO A 25 -13.48 -14.51 -1.99
CA PRO A 25 -14.77 -14.20 -2.61
C PRO A 25 -14.75 -12.79 -3.23
N LYS A 26 -15.49 -12.57 -4.32
CA LYS A 26 -15.46 -11.33 -5.10
C LYS A 26 -15.80 -10.07 -4.28
N ASP A 27 -16.73 -10.19 -3.34
CA ASP A 27 -17.12 -9.13 -2.41
C ASP A 27 -15.99 -8.79 -1.43
N ALA A 28 -15.28 -9.80 -0.93
CA ALA A 28 -14.11 -9.60 -0.07
C ALA A 28 -12.93 -8.97 -0.84
N GLU A 29 -12.68 -9.41 -2.08
CA GLU A 29 -11.68 -8.79 -2.96
C GLU A 29 -11.98 -7.30 -3.20
N ALA A 30 -13.23 -6.97 -3.55
CA ALA A 30 -13.64 -5.59 -3.78
C ALA A 30 -13.40 -4.71 -2.53
N ARG A 31 -13.71 -5.24 -1.33
CA ARG A 31 -13.44 -4.54 -0.06
C ARG A 31 -11.95 -4.35 0.20
N VAL A 32 -11.11 -5.34 -0.11
CA VAL A 32 -9.64 -5.21 0.02
C VAL A 32 -9.12 -4.11 -0.91
N ILE A 33 -9.57 -4.08 -2.17
CA ILE A 33 -9.19 -3.05 -3.13
C ILE A 33 -9.60 -1.67 -2.61
N GLU A 34 -10.83 -1.51 -2.14
CA GLU A 34 -11.31 -0.24 -1.57
C GLU A 34 -10.44 0.22 -0.39
N GLN A 35 -10.11 -0.67 0.55
CA GLN A 35 -9.24 -0.29 1.66
C GLN A 35 -7.81 0.00 1.22
N PHE A 36 -7.30 -0.72 0.22
CA PHE A 36 -5.96 -0.47 -0.32
C PHE A 36 -5.87 0.92 -0.94
N LEU A 37 -6.89 1.37 -1.68
CA LEU A 37 -6.95 2.74 -2.22
C LEU A 37 -6.93 3.80 -1.10
N ARG A 38 -7.64 3.57 0.01
CA ARG A 38 -7.61 4.47 1.18
C ARG A 38 -6.23 4.52 1.82
N VAL A 39 -5.56 3.36 1.97
CA VAL A 39 -4.18 3.29 2.48
C VAL A 39 -3.22 4.02 1.55
N ALA A 40 -3.35 3.86 0.24
CA ALA A 40 -2.52 4.55 -0.74
C ALA A 40 -2.68 6.09 -0.64
N ALA A 41 -3.90 6.59 -0.43
CA ALA A 41 -4.15 8.01 -0.21
C ALA A 41 -3.46 8.55 1.06
N ILE A 42 -3.43 7.75 2.14
CA ILE A 42 -2.73 8.11 3.39
C ILE A 42 -1.20 8.04 3.21
N ALA A 43 -0.70 7.06 2.47
CA ALA A 43 0.73 6.85 2.24
C ALA A 43 1.33 7.88 1.27
N ALA A 44 0.56 8.35 0.29
CA ALA A 44 1.02 9.29 -0.74
C ALA A 44 1.78 10.52 -0.20
N PRO A 45 1.28 11.28 0.81
CA PRO A 45 2.03 12.40 1.37
C PRO A 45 3.30 11.96 2.14
N MET A 46 3.31 10.76 2.73
CA MET A 46 4.50 10.24 3.43
C MET A 46 5.61 9.85 2.45
N LEU A 47 5.25 9.30 1.29
CA LEU A 47 6.20 8.99 0.20
C LEU A 47 6.75 10.26 -0.48
N ALA A 48 6.06 11.40 -0.31
CA ALA A 48 6.56 12.70 -0.77
C ALA A 48 7.55 13.34 0.22
N HIS A 49 7.65 12.82 1.45
CA HIS A 49 8.59 13.32 2.43
C HIS A 49 10.02 12.97 2.01
N PRO A 50 10.94 13.94 1.99
CA PRO A 50 12.34 13.64 1.69
C PRO A 50 12.90 12.75 2.80
N LEU A 51 13.51 11.63 2.40
CA LEU A 51 14.29 10.78 3.29
C LEU A 51 15.75 10.86 2.85
N ASP A 52 16.63 11.08 3.81
CA ASP A 52 18.07 11.01 3.63
C ASP A 52 18.55 9.56 3.79
N ALA A 53 19.67 9.21 3.16
CA ALA A 53 20.27 7.88 3.29
C ALA A 53 20.73 7.57 4.73
N HIS A 54 20.89 8.61 5.55
CA HIS A 54 21.24 8.52 6.97
C HIS A 54 20.03 8.58 7.91
N ASP A 55 18.80 8.71 7.39
CA ASP A 55 17.62 8.62 8.24
C ASP A 55 17.47 7.19 8.77
N GLU A 56 17.51 7.08 10.11
CA GLU A 56 17.35 5.79 10.78
C GLU A 56 15.87 5.53 11.08
N PRO A 57 15.45 4.25 11.13
CA PRO A 57 14.14 3.89 11.67
C PRO A 57 13.94 4.47 13.07
N ALA A 58 12.69 4.77 13.42
CA ALA A 58 12.36 5.22 14.77
C ALA A 58 12.94 4.25 15.83
N PRO A 59 13.49 4.78 16.94
CA PRO A 59 14.16 3.96 17.93
C PRO A 59 13.21 2.91 18.50
N VAL A 60 13.63 1.64 18.43
CA VAL A 60 12.94 0.53 19.10
C VAL A 60 13.52 0.41 20.50
N TYR A 61 12.72 0.65 21.52
CA TYR A 61 13.13 0.40 22.91
C TYR A 61 13.57 -1.07 23.06
N ARG A 62 14.77 -1.28 23.60
CA ARG A 62 15.28 -2.61 23.98
C ARG A 62 15.57 -2.59 25.49
N PRO A 63 14.85 -3.38 26.30
CA PRO A 63 15.08 -3.49 27.74
C PRO A 63 16.41 -4.18 28.08
#